data_AF-A0A9W8HX81-F1
#
_entry.id   AF-A0A9W8HX81-F1
#
_cell.length_a   1.000
_cell.length_b   1.000
_cell.length_c   1.000
_cell.angle_alpha   90.00
_cell.angle_beta   90.00
_cell.angle_gamma   90.00
#
_symmetry.space_group_name_H-M   'P 1'
#
loop_
_entity.id
_entity.type
_entity.pdbx_description
1 polymer ?
#
loop_
_entity_poly.entity_id
_entity_poly.type
_entity_poly.pdbx_seq_one_letter_code
_entity_poly.pdbx_strand_id
1 'polypeptide(L)'
;MSAYELRKSALVAAATTTGKREIEYPRKADGKPKYPSEIYGENVFTLKTMAKALPKPIFASFLKQRRGRQNLDKTTADSIAHAVRVWAMDRGATHYTHWFQPQTGTTAEKHDAFLSLLSNFTPGGEEVTPIDLFSGSQLLQSEPDASSFPSGGMRTTFEARGYTIWDTSSSMYVQRGPNGTAILYIPSVFIS
;
A
#
# COMPACT_ATOMS: atom_id res chain seq x y z
N MET A 1 -5.09 -49.54 -16.04
CA MET A 1 -5.65 -48.18 -16.12
C MET A 1 -5.21 -47.55 -17.42
N SER A 2 -6.18 -47.12 -18.23
CA SER A 2 -5.92 -46.42 -19.49
C SER A 2 -5.49 -44.98 -19.23
N ALA A 3 -4.69 -44.39 -20.11
CA ALA A 3 -4.33 -42.96 -20.06
C ALA A 3 -5.58 -42.04 -20.03
N TYR A 4 -6.69 -42.50 -20.61
CA TYR A 4 -7.98 -41.81 -20.55
C TYR A 4 -8.58 -41.79 -19.13
N GLU A 5 -8.48 -42.89 -18.40
CA GLU A 5 -9.00 -43.00 -17.03
C GLU A 5 -8.21 -42.14 -16.05
N LEU A 6 -6.88 -42.09 -16.21
CA LEU A 6 -5.99 -41.21 -15.44
C LEU A 6 -6.27 -39.73 -15.69
N ARG A 7 -6.54 -39.35 -16.96
CA ARG A 7 -6.92 -37.97 -17.29
C ARG A 7 -8.28 -37.60 -16.69
N LYS A 8 -9.24 -38.52 -16.72
CA LYS A 8 -10.59 -38.30 -16.17
C LYS A 8 -10.56 -38.21 -14.65
N SER A 9 -9.79 -39.07 -13.97
CA SER A 9 -9.62 -39.01 -12.52
C SER A 9 -8.88 -37.75 -12.07
N ALA A 10 -7.86 -37.30 -12.81
CA ALA A 10 -7.15 -36.05 -12.54
C ALA A 10 -8.05 -34.81 -12.70
N LEU A 11 -8.92 -34.78 -13.73
CA LEU A 11 -9.89 -33.72 -13.94
C LEU A 11 -10.95 -33.66 -12.83
N VAL A 12 -11.48 -34.82 -12.44
CA VAL A 12 -12.45 -34.91 -11.33
C VAL A 12 -11.79 -34.52 -10.02
N ALA A 13 -10.57 -34.98 -9.75
CA ALA A 13 -9.80 -34.56 -8.58
C ALA A 13 -9.60 -33.03 -8.55
N ALA A 14 -9.15 -32.43 -9.67
CA ALA A 14 -8.97 -30.98 -9.76
C ALA A 14 -10.28 -30.19 -9.55
N ALA A 15 -11.40 -30.70 -10.09
CA ALA A 15 -12.72 -30.08 -9.91
C ALA A 15 -13.28 -30.24 -8.48
N THR A 16 -12.86 -31.27 -7.75
CA THR A 16 -13.31 -31.52 -6.37
C THR A 16 -12.39 -30.88 -5.32
N THR A 17 -11.14 -30.56 -5.69
CA THR A 17 -10.15 -29.91 -4.81
C THR A 17 -10.34 -28.40 -4.70
N THR A 18 -11.14 -27.79 -5.58
CA THR A 18 -11.52 -26.38 -5.46
C THR A 18 -12.67 -26.28 -4.45
N GLY A 19 -12.31 -26.19 -3.16
CA GLY A 19 -13.25 -25.94 -2.08
C GLY A 19 -14.21 -24.80 -2.44
N LYS A 20 -15.50 -25.01 -2.16
CA LYS A 20 -16.55 -24.01 -2.40
C LYS A 20 -16.12 -22.70 -1.77
N ARG A 21 -15.93 -21.65 -2.58
CA ARG A 21 -15.48 -20.34 -2.11
C ARG A 21 -16.55 -19.76 -1.20
N GLU A 22 -16.37 -19.87 0.11
CA GLU A 22 -17.22 -19.18 1.08
C GLU A 22 -16.90 -17.69 1.00
N ILE A 23 -17.85 -16.93 0.45
CA ILE A 23 -17.77 -15.47 0.37
C ILE A 23 -18.65 -14.93 1.49
N GLU A 24 -18.01 -14.37 2.51
CA GLU A 24 -18.72 -13.64 3.55
C GLU A 24 -19.05 -12.24 3.04
N TYR A 25 -20.35 -11.98 2.84
CA TYR A 25 -20.82 -10.66 2.43
C TYR A 25 -20.88 -9.70 3.63
N PRO A 26 -20.55 -8.41 3.46
CA PRO A 26 -20.66 -7.43 4.53
C PRO A 26 -22.10 -7.33 5.03
N ARG A 27 -22.29 -7.52 6.34
CA ARG A 27 -23.60 -7.43 6.99
C ARG A 27 -23.68 -6.24 7.95
N LYS A 28 -24.89 -5.71 8.11
CA LYS A 28 -25.27 -4.75 9.14
C LYS A 28 -25.42 -5.46 10.49
N ALA A 29 -25.51 -4.67 11.57
CA ALA A 29 -25.73 -5.20 12.92
C ALA A 29 -27.04 -6.00 13.05
N ASP A 30 -28.03 -5.73 12.19
CA ASP A 30 -29.31 -6.44 12.12
C ASP A 30 -29.24 -7.73 11.25
N GLY A 31 -28.04 -8.13 10.80
CA GLY A 31 -27.82 -9.34 10.00
C GLY A 31 -28.15 -9.21 8.51
N LYS A 32 -28.68 -8.07 8.06
CA LYS A 32 -28.98 -7.81 6.64
C LYS A 32 -27.71 -7.48 5.86
N PRO A 33 -27.64 -7.78 4.56
CA PRO A 33 -26.51 -7.34 3.74
C PRO A 33 -26.42 -5.81 3.71
N LYS A 34 -25.20 -5.27 3.76
CA LYS A 34 -24.96 -3.85 3.49
C LYS A 34 -25.19 -3.56 2.01
N TYR A 35 -25.74 -2.38 1.71
CA TYR A 35 -25.82 -1.92 0.33
C TYR A 35 -24.43 -1.63 -0.21
N PRO A 36 -24.17 -1.86 -1.52
CA PRO A 36 -22.89 -1.51 -2.13
C PRO A 36 -22.49 -0.05 -1.90
N SER A 37 -23.45 0.87 -1.87
CA SER A 37 -23.22 2.29 -1.58
C SER A 37 -22.70 2.58 -0.16
N GLU A 38 -22.94 1.69 0.80
CA GLU A 38 -22.48 1.84 2.18
C GLU A 38 -21.03 1.37 2.38
N ILE A 39 -20.55 0.47 1.50
CA ILE A 39 -19.19 -0.11 1.56
C ILE A 39 -18.26 0.50 0.49
N TYR A 40 -18.81 1.17 -0.52
CA TYR A 40 -18.05 1.73 -1.61
C TYR A 40 -17.03 2.77 -1.11
N GLY A 41 -15.75 2.52 -1.38
CA GLY A 41 -14.66 3.43 -1.04
C GLY A 41 -14.32 3.50 0.46
N GLU A 42 -14.82 2.61 1.31
CA GLU A 42 -14.59 2.65 2.77
C GLU A 42 -13.10 2.53 3.16
N ASN A 43 -12.33 1.86 2.31
CA ASN A 43 -10.88 1.63 2.46
C ASN A 43 -10.06 2.48 1.48
N VAL A 44 -10.60 3.60 0.98
CA VAL A 44 -9.90 4.51 0.06
C VAL A 44 -9.70 5.87 0.74
N PHE A 45 -8.47 6.37 0.73
CA PHE A 45 -8.11 7.70 1.21
C PHE A 45 -8.45 8.77 0.17
N THR A 46 -9.74 9.05 0.04
CA THR A 46 -10.26 10.02 -0.93
C THR A 46 -9.87 11.46 -0.61
N LEU A 47 -10.00 12.36 -1.59
CA LEU A 47 -9.88 13.81 -1.37
C LEU A 47 -10.80 14.33 -0.25
N LYS A 48 -12.00 13.76 -0.11
CA LYS A 48 -12.94 14.11 0.96
C LYS A 48 -12.41 13.70 2.33
N THR A 49 -11.79 12.53 2.42
CA THR A 49 -11.13 12.06 3.64
C THR A 49 -9.94 12.94 3.99
N MET A 50 -9.11 13.25 2.99
CA MET A 50 -7.95 14.12 3.12
C MET A 50 -8.33 15.53 3.59
N ALA A 51 -9.40 16.11 3.04
CA ALA A 51 -9.92 17.42 3.44
C ALA A 51 -10.36 17.49 4.91
N LYS A 52 -10.78 16.36 5.48
CA LYS A 52 -11.17 16.25 6.90
C LYS A 52 -9.95 16.03 7.82
N ALA A 53 -8.94 15.32 7.32
CA ALA A 53 -7.76 14.97 8.09
C ALA A 53 -6.70 16.08 8.13
N LEU A 54 -6.70 16.99 7.14
CA LEU A 54 -5.70 18.05 7.01
C LEU A 54 -6.24 19.43 7.41
N PRO A 55 -5.37 20.33 7.89
CA PRO A 55 -5.69 21.74 8.01
C PRO A 55 -6.10 22.33 6.65
N LYS A 56 -7.12 23.20 6.66
CA LYS A 56 -7.61 23.93 5.46
C LYS A 56 -6.50 24.52 4.57
N PRO A 57 -5.48 25.24 5.11
CA PRO A 57 -4.42 25.81 4.28
C PRO A 57 -3.57 24.74 3.59
N ILE A 58 -3.25 23.64 4.27
CA ILE A 58 -2.47 22.53 3.71
C ILE A 58 -3.25 21.83 2.60
N PHE A 59 -4.53 21.54 2.83
CA PHE A 59 -5.38 20.94 1.80
C PHE A 59 -5.53 21.83 0.56
N ALA A 60 -5.68 23.15 0.76
CA ALA A 60 -5.73 24.10 -0.34
C ALA A 60 -4.40 24.17 -1.11
N SER A 61 -3.25 24.09 -0.43
CA SER A 61 -1.92 24.00 -1.04
C SER A 61 -1.81 22.75 -1.91
N PHE A 62 -2.18 21.59 -1.34
CA PHE A 62 -2.17 20.31 -2.04
C PHE A 62 -3.04 20.34 -3.30
N LEU A 63 -4.25 20.90 -3.24
CA LEU A 63 -5.12 20.99 -4.43
C LEU A 63 -4.52 21.88 -5.53
N LYS A 64 -3.78 22.93 -5.18
CA LYS A 64 -3.09 23.77 -6.16
C LYS A 64 -1.93 23.00 -6.80
N GLN A 65 -1.12 22.33 -5.99
CA GLN A 65 0.02 21.51 -6.43
C GLN A 65 -0.45 20.34 -7.32
N ARG A 66 -1.52 19.64 -6.94
CA ARG A 66 -2.11 18.56 -7.75
C ARG A 66 -2.64 19.05 -9.11
N ARG A 67 -3.10 20.31 -9.21
CA ARG A 67 -3.66 20.89 -10.44
C ARG A 67 -2.61 21.51 -11.38
N GLY A 68 -1.33 21.62 -10.98
CA GLY A 68 -0.30 22.33 -11.73
C GLY A 68 1.09 21.71 -11.63
N ARG A 69 2.05 22.23 -12.41
CA ARG A 69 3.47 21.76 -12.45
C ARG A 69 4.30 22.18 -11.23
N GLN A 70 3.68 22.32 -10.05
CA GLN A 70 4.40 22.71 -8.83
C GLN A 70 4.74 21.47 -8.02
N ASN A 71 5.96 21.42 -7.51
CA ASN A 71 6.40 20.33 -6.66
C ASN A 71 5.63 20.34 -5.34
N LEU A 72 5.38 19.15 -4.80
CA LEU A 72 4.81 19.00 -3.47
C LEU A 72 5.83 19.51 -2.45
N ASP A 73 5.45 20.50 -1.65
CA ASP A 73 6.32 21.02 -0.60
C ASP A 73 6.42 20.01 0.56
N LYS A 74 7.56 20.04 1.26
CA LYS A 74 7.84 19.10 2.35
C LYS A 74 6.78 19.16 3.46
N THR A 75 6.31 20.36 3.82
CA THR A 75 5.31 20.53 4.89
C THR A 75 3.98 19.90 4.53
N THR A 76 3.52 20.08 3.29
CA THR A 76 2.31 19.42 2.78
C THR A 76 2.50 17.91 2.70
N ALA A 77 3.66 17.44 2.23
CA ALA A 77 3.98 16.02 2.15
C ALA A 77 3.99 15.35 3.53
N ASP A 78 4.67 15.93 4.52
CA ASP A 78 4.74 15.42 5.89
C ASP A 78 3.35 15.41 6.55
N SER A 79 2.54 16.44 6.30
CA SER A 79 1.17 16.51 6.81
C SER A 79 0.27 15.42 6.22
N ILE A 80 0.38 15.17 4.91
CA ILE A 80 -0.36 14.09 4.22
C ILE A 80 0.11 12.73 4.74
N ALA A 81 1.42 12.50 4.85
CA ALA A 81 1.98 11.25 5.35
C ALA A 81 1.46 10.95 6.76
N HIS A 82 1.50 11.93 7.66
CA HIS A 82 0.95 11.76 9.01
C HIS A 82 -0.55 11.41 8.99
N ALA A 83 -1.35 12.15 8.23
CA ALA A 83 -2.80 11.93 8.13
C ALA A 83 -3.14 10.54 7.56
N VAL A 84 -2.42 10.12 6.52
CA VAL A 84 -2.59 8.81 5.87
C VAL A 84 -2.19 7.68 6.83
N ARG A 85 -1.06 7.82 7.53
CA ARG A 85 -0.60 6.82 8.51
C ARG A 85 -1.67 6.57 9.57
N VAL A 86 -2.15 7.63 10.21
CA VAL A 86 -3.19 7.53 11.24
C VAL A 86 -4.44 6.86 10.67
N TRP A 87 -4.92 7.33 9.51
CA TRP A 87 -6.11 6.78 8.87
C TRP A 87 -5.98 5.29 8.49
N ALA A 88 -4.79 4.87 8.06
CA ALA A 88 -4.49 3.50 7.69
C ALA A 88 -4.35 2.59 8.92
N MET A 89 -3.66 3.06 9.96
CA MET A 89 -3.51 2.33 11.22
C MET A 89 -4.84 2.14 11.95
N ASP A 90 -5.75 3.12 11.90
CA ASP A 90 -7.14 2.99 12.39
C ASP A 90 -7.92 1.87 11.68
N ARG A 91 -7.45 1.45 10.49
CA ARG A 91 -8.00 0.33 9.71
C ARG A 91 -7.19 -0.97 9.86
N GLY A 92 -6.26 -1.00 10.81
CA GLY A 92 -5.41 -2.16 11.09
C GLY A 92 -4.20 -2.28 10.16
N ALA A 93 -3.84 -1.23 9.41
CA ALA A 93 -2.64 -1.26 8.59
C ALA A 93 -1.38 -1.23 9.48
N THR A 94 -0.49 -2.18 9.26
CA THR A 94 0.81 -2.26 9.96
C THR A 94 1.98 -1.92 9.05
N HIS A 95 1.77 -2.05 7.74
CA HIS A 95 2.76 -1.81 6.70
C HIS A 95 2.20 -0.89 5.63
N TYR A 96 3.09 -0.34 4.81
CA TYR A 96 2.78 0.35 3.58
C TYR A 96 3.63 -0.17 2.42
N THR A 97 3.17 0.06 1.20
CA THR A 97 3.89 -0.29 -0.02
C THR A 97 3.66 0.75 -1.11
N HIS A 98 4.72 1.08 -1.85
CA HIS A 98 4.62 1.85 -3.08
C HIS A 98 4.28 0.91 -4.22
N TRP A 99 3.02 0.91 -4.58
CA TRP A 99 2.47 0.00 -5.56
C TRP A 99 2.55 0.61 -6.97
N PHE A 100 3.16 -0.13 -7.89
CA PHE A 100 3.17 0.20 -9.31
C PHE A 100 3.10 -1.10 -10.13
N GLN A 101 2.63 -0.98 -11.37
CA GLN A 101 2.55 -2.11 -12.29
C GLN A 101 3.70 -2.05 -13.32
N PRO A 102 4.74 -2.89 -13.21
CA PRO A 102 5.82 -2.93 -14.19
C PRO A 102 5.36 -3.65 -15.48
N GLN A 103 6.07 -3.38 -16.58
CA GLN A 103 5.79 -3.97 -17.90
C GLN A 103 6.03 -5.51 -17.96
N THR A 104 6.62 -6.11 -16.93
CA THR A 104 6.84 -7.56 -16.82
C THR A 104 5.58 -8.35 -16.46
N GLY A 105 4.48 -7.68 -16.10
CA GLY A 105 3.21 -8.33 -15.74
C GLY A 105 3.16 -8.90 -14.32
N THR A 106 4.22 -8.76 -13.52
CA THR A 106 4.27 -9.11 -12.10
C THR A 106 4.24 -7.86 -11.24
N THR A 107 3.45 -7.79 -10.17
CA THR A 107 3.48 -6.64 -9.26
C THR A 107 4.76 -6.65 -8.42
N ALA A 108 5.41 -5.49 -8.31
CA ALA A 108 6.54 -5.29 -7.41
C ALA A 108 6.00 -4.65 -6.12
N GLU A 109 5.86 -5.44 -5.06
CA GLU A 109 5.32 -4.97 -3.78
C GLU A 109 6.38 -5.21 -2.69
N LYS A 110 6.95 -4.12 -2.18
CA LYS A 110 7.81 -4.13 -0.99
C LYS A 110 7.01 -3.61 0.20
N HIS A 111 6.94 -4.37 1.28
CA HIS A 111 6.18 -3.97 2.47
C HIS A 111 7.15 -3.40 3.51
N ASP A 112 7.04 -2.10 3.76
CA ASP A 112 7.77 -1.41 4.82
C ASP A 112 6.84 -1.20 6.03
N ALA A 113 7.35 -1.40 7.25
CA ALA A 113 6.57 -1.23 8.47
C ALA A 113 6.48 0.26 8.87
N PHE A 114 5.37 0.66 9.50
CA PHE A 114 5.30 1.99 10.14
C PHE A 114 6.18 2.08 11.39
N LEU A 115 6.50 0.94 12.02
CA LEU A 115 7.30 0.87 13.24
C LEU A 115 8.75 1.31 12.97
N SER A 116 9.22 2.25 13.79
CA SER A 116 10.61 2.67 13.87
C SER A 116 11.09 2.67 15.33
N LEU A 117 12.39 2.53 15.54
CA LEU A 117 13.01 2.52 16.86
C LEU A 117 13.84 3.79 17.01
N LEU A 118 13.48 4.66 17.96
CA LEU A 118 14.22 5.86 18.27
C LEU A 118 15.17 5.57 19.44
N SER A 119 16.48 5.66 19.22
CA SER A 119 17.46 5.62 20.29
C SER A 119 17.79 7.03 20.77
N ASN A 120 17.64 7.25 22.07
CA ASN A 120 18.00 8.49 22.75
C ASN A 120 19.09 8.18 23.78
N PHE A 121 20.18 8.95 23.77
CA PHE A 121 21.22 8.83 24.78
C PHE A 121 20.85 9.69 25.99
N THR A 122 20.47 9.04 27.08
CA THR A 122 20.27 9.69 28.38
C THR A 122 21.51 9.50 29.24
N PRO A 123 21.69 10.27 30.33
CA PRO A 123 22.78 10.03 31.29
C PRO A 123 22.78 8.61 31.88
N GLY A 124 21.68 7.87 31.79
CA GLY A 124 21.53 6.48 32.24
C GLY A 124 21.81 5.41 31.18
N GLY A 125 22.17 5.79 29.95
CA GLY A 125 22.44 4.88 28.84
C GLY A 125 21.57 5.14 27.60
N GLU A 126 21.64 4.22 26.65
CA GLU A 126 20.80 4.23 25.45
C GLU A 126 19.37 3.77 25.80
N GLU A 127 18.39 4.65 25.60
CA GLU A 127 16.98 4.34 25.71
C GLU A 127 16.38 4.19 24.32
N VAL A 128 15.81 3.03 24.02
CA VAL A 128 15.17 2.75 22.73
C VAL A 128 13.66 2.81 22.89
N THR A 129 13.01 3.74 22.21
CA THR A 129 11.55 3.90 22.21
C THR A 129 10.96 3.50 20.86
N PRO A 130 9.98 2.57 20.82
CA PRO A 130 9.25 2.26 19.59
C PRO A 130 8.29 3.40 19.25
N ILE A 131 8.30 3.83 17.99
CA ILE A 131 7.42 4.88 17.47
C ILE A 131 6.92 4.51 16.08
N ASP A 132 5.65 4.77 15.80
CA ASP A 132 5.13 4.66 14.45
C ASP A 132 5.46 5.95 13.69
N LEU A 133 6.17 5.82 12.58
CA LEU A 133 6.63 6.92 11.73
C LEU A 133 6.25 6.68 10.27
N PHE A 134 5.85 7.76 9.63
CA PHE A 134 5.67 7.80 8.18
C PHE A 134 5.85 9.24 7.73
N SER A 135 7.01 9.54 7.14
CA SER A 135 7.39 10.89 6.74
C SER A 135 6.94 11.21 5.31
N GLY A 136 6.90 12.50 4.97
CA GLY A 136 6.66 12.95 3.60
C GLY A 136 7.73 12.47 2.63
N SER A 137 8.97 12.26 3.08
CA SER A 137 10.02 11.68 2.24
C SER A 137 9.75 10.21 1.91
N GLN A 138 9.32 9.41 2.91
CA GLN A 138 8.90 8.02 2.71
C GLN A 138 7.65 7.94 1.83
N LEU A 139 6.71 8.88 1.99
CA LEU A 139 5.53 8.96 1.14
C LEU A 139 5.90 9.26 -0.32
N LEU A 140 6.73 10.26 -0.54
CA LEU A 140 7.06 10.75 -1.87
C LEU A 140 7.91 9.77 -2.67
N GLN A 141 8.89 9.12 -2.02
CA GLN A 141 9.89 8.32 -2.72
C GLN A 141 10.21 7.04 -1.93
N SER A 142 10.24 5.91 -2.63
CA SER A 142 10.79 4.67 -2.08
C SER A 142 11.65 3.92 -3.09
N GLU A 143 12.53 3.07 -2.56
CA GLU A 143 13.32 2.15 -3.37
C GLU A 143 12.47 0.92 -3.72
N PRO A 144 12.25 0.63 -5.01
CA PRO A 144 11.53 -0.56 -5.45
C PRO A 144 12.34 -1.82 -5.18
N ASP A 145 11.66 -2.95 -4.99
CA ASP A 145 12.33 -4.24 -4.88
C ASP A 145 13.03 -4.58 -6.20
N ALA A 146 14.37 -4.51 -6.19
CA ALA A 146 15.21 -4.75 -7.35
C ALA A 146 15.07 -6.17 -7.93
N SER A 147 14.45 -7.09 -7.20
CA SER A 147 14.14 -8.45 -7.66
C SER A 147 13.07 -8.49 -8.77
N SER A 148 12.23 -7.47 -8.86
CA SER A 148 11.08 -7.43 -9.79
C SER A 148 11.46 -7.01 -11.20
N PHE A 149 12.73 -6.64 -11.43
CA PHE A 149 13.23 -6.34 -12.77
C PHE A 149 13.55 -7.63 -13.53
N PRO A 150 13.28 -7.66 -14.86
CA PRO A 150 13.73 -8.78 -15.68
C PRO A 150 15.25 -8.81 -15.62
N SER A 151 15.82 -9.95 -15.21
CA SER A 151 17.25 -10.17 -15.03
C SER A 151 18.02 -10.08 -16.36
N GLY A 152 18.26 -8.85 -16.81
CA GLY A 152 19.24 -8.56 -17.86
C GLY A 152 20.64 -8.62 -17.26
N GLY A 153 21.24 -9.82 -17.23
CA GLY A 153 22.59 -10.11 -16.70
C GLY A 153 23.76 -9.46 -17.45
N MET A 154 23.65 -8.17 -17.81
CA MET A 154 24.66 -7.45 -18.57
C MET A 154 24.69 -5.94 -18.26
N ARG A 155 24.36 -5.55 -17.01
CA ARG A 155 24.60 -4.18 -16.54
C ARG A 155 25.37 -4.18 -15.22
N THR A 156 26.43 -3.38 -15.20
CA THR A 156 27.25 -3.02 -14.04
C THR A 156 26.35 -2.54 -12.90
N THR A 157 26.49 -3.15 -11.72
CA THR A 157 25.61 -3.02 -10.54
C THR A 157 25.66 -1.66 -9.82
N PHE A 158 26.17 -0.61 -10.46
CA PHE A 158 26.38 0.69 -9.82
C PHE A 158 25.34 1.77 -10.20
N GLU A 159 24.62 1.64 -11.32
CA GLU A 159 23.69 2.67 -11.82
C GLU A 159 22.20 2.24 -11.87
N ALA A 160 21.87 1.03 -11.40
CA ALA A 160 20.51 0.48 -11.51
C ALA A 160 19.60 0.80 -10.31
N ARG A 161 19.66 2.03 -9.76
CA ARG A 161 18.76 2.46 -8.68
C ARG A 161 17.58 3.23 -9.28
N GLY A 162 16.52 2.50 -9.61
CA GLY A 162 15.25 3.16 -9.88
C GLY A 162 14.55 3.57 -8.59
N TYR A 163 13.63 4.52 -8.66
CA TYR A 163 12.83 5.02 -7.55
C TYR A 163 11.36 4.97 -7.91
N THR A 164 10.51 4.75 -6.92
CA THR A 164 9.08 4.97 -7.07
C THR A 164 8.72 6.35 -6.56
N ILE A 165 7.81 7.02 -7.24
CA ILE A 165 7.28 8.33 -6.82
C ILE A 165 5.77 8.23 -6.69
N TRP A 166 5.21 8.75 -5.59
CA TRP A 166 3.77 8.77 -5.37
C TRP A 166 3.01 9.53 -6.48
N ASP A 167 2.04 8.87 -7.10
CA ASP A 167 1.07 9.47 -8.02
C ASP A 167 -0.09 10.13 -7.25
N THR A 168 -0.04 11.45 -7.12
CA THR A 168 -1.07 12.25 -6.44
C THR A 168 -2.44 12.27 -7.15
N SER A 169 -2.53 11.79 -8.39
CA SER A 169 -3.79 11.68 -9.11
C SER A 169 -4.63 10.49 -8.61
N SER A 170 -3.94 9.44 -8.17
CA SER A 170 -4.52 8.20 -7.66
C SER A 170 -4.65 8.23 -6.14
N SER A 171 -5.77 7.70 -5.61
CA SER A 171 -6.01 7.68 -4.16
C SER A 171 -5.33 6.47 -3.53
N MET A 172 -4.72 6.67 -2.36
CA MET A 172 -4.19 5.57 -1.56
C MET A 172 -5.34 4.73 -1.01
N TYR A 173 -5.09 3.45 -0.73
CA TYR A 173 -6.11 2.56 -0.20
C TYR A 173 -5.49 1.53 0.75
N VAL A 174 -6.32 0.97 1.63
CA VAL A 174 -5.92 -0.14 2.51
C VAL A 174 -6.48 -1.43 1.96
N GLN A 175 -5.64 -2.44 1.91
CA GLN A 175 -6.05 -3.79 1.55
C GLN A 175 -5.65 -4.77 2.65
N ARG A 176 -6.51 -5.76 2.90
CA ARG A 176 -6.19 -6.84 3.83
C ARG A 176 -5.11 -7.72 3.21
N GLY A 177 -4.01 -7.87 3.94
CA GLY A 177 -2.92 -8.76 3.61
C GLY A 177 -3.12 -10.16 4.21
N PRO A 178 -2.16 -11.06 3.98
CA PRO A 178 -2.11 -12.37 4.63
C PRO A 178 -2.08 -12.25 6.16
N ASN A 179 -2.48 -13.33 6.85
CA ASN A 179 -2.34 -13.46 8.31
C ASN A 179 -3.08 -12.37 9.13
N GLY A 180 -4.17 -11.82 8.60
CA GLY A 180 -4.96 -10.80 9.30
C GLY A 180 -4.29 -9.42 9.36
N THR A 181 -3.24 -9.20 8.57
CA THR A 181 -2.61 -7.88 8.43
C THR A 181 -3.41 -6.99 7.48
N ALA A 182 -3.16 -5.68 7.53
CA ALA A 182 -3.56 -4.78 6.46
C ALA A 182 -2.36 -3.93 6.03
N ILE A 183 -2.37 -3.53 4.76
CA ILE A 183 -1.28 -2.81 4.12
C ILE A 183 -1.87 -1.57 3.45
N LEU A 184 -1.21 -0.43 3.64
CA LEU A 184 -1.47 0.79 2.90
C LEU A 184 -0.79 0.72 1.52
N TYR A 185 -1.57 0.79 0.46
CA TYR A 185 -1.09 0.87 -0.91
C TYR A 185 -1.01 2.34 -1.34
N ILE A 186 0.19 2.74 -1.76
CA ILE A 186 0.52 4.08 -2.27
C ILE A 186 0.75 3.96 -3.78
N PRO A 187 -0.23 4.36 -4.61
CA PRO A 187 -0.08 4.30 -6.06
C PRO A 187 1.12 5.12 -6.52
N SER A 188 2.05 4.50 -7.23
CA SER A 188 3.34 5.11 -7.55
C SER A 188 3.73 4.86 -8.99
N VAL A 189 4.63 5.71 -9.49
CA VAL A 189 5.25 5.59 -10.81
C VAL A 189 6.72 5.24 -10.60
N PHE A 190 7.19 4.24 -11.34
CA PHE A 190 8.59 3.87 -11.34
C PHE A 190 9.40 4.72 -12.32
N ILE A 191 10.57 5.20 -11.87
CA ILE A 191 11.52 5.98 -12.66
C ILE A 191 12.91 5.35 -12.51
N SER A 192 13.58 5.06 -13.63
CA SER A 192 14.95 4.51 -13.71
C SER A 192 15.85 5.34 -14.59
#